data_AF-A0A6F9BPK0-F1
#
_entry.id   AF-A0A6F9BPK0-F1
#
_cell.length_a   1.000
_cell.length_b   1.000
_cell.length_c   1.000
_cell.angle_alpha   90.00
_cell.angle_beta   90.00
_cell.angle_gamma   90.00
#
_symmetry.space_group_name_H-M   'P 1'
#
loop_
_entity.id
_entity.type
_entity.pdbx_description
1 polymer ?
#
loop_
_entity_poly.entity_id
_entity_poly.type
_entity_poly.pdbx_seq_one_letter_code
_entity_poly.pdbx_strand_id
1 'polypeptide(L)'
;MRRQANSCGGGVSREPGNWQWLTSTYPGGGMRWEISDTEIMELAHSALGRMTVIRQIFPLWRDSNVRCMRNNHRISSLLCDPQEGYLQSLEVSNLYLYDSVLALANAFHRKLVDRKWHSMASLNCIKKSTKPWNGGWSMLENIQMGHITGLTGTMDFKANGSNSHVQFEILGTSFSETFGKDVKRVSMMIPLLMCIPPLPQDGCKSDRCF
;
A
#
# COMPACT_ATOMS: atom_id res chain seq x y z
N MET A 1 -62.13 -14.30 9.50
CA MET A 1 -60.91 -15.01 9.95
C MET A 1 -59.71 -14.28 9.37
N ARG A 2 -58.87 -13.71 10.25
CA ARG A 2 -57.58 -13.09 9.89
C ARG A 2 -56.60 -14.18 9.44
N ARG A 3 -55.88 -13.95 8.33
CA ARG A 3 -54.55 -14.52 8.09
C ARG A 3 -53.63 -13.40 7.63
N GLN A 4 -52.40 -13.52 8.10
CA GLN A 4 -51.42 -12.48 8.35
C GLN A 4 -50.74 -11.95 7.09
N ALA A 5 -50.33 -10.69 7.17
CA ALA A 5 -49.30 -10.09 6.35
C ALA A 5 -47.93 -10.71 6.66
N ASN A 6 -47.11 -10.93 5.63
CA ASN A 6 -45.66 -10.98 5.76
C ASN A 6 -44.99 -10.30 4.56
N SER A 7 -44.44 -9.13 4.87
CA SER A 7 -43.26 -8.43 4.34
C SER A 7 -42.69 -8.80 2.97
N CYS A 8 -42.74 -7.85 2.04
CA CYS A 8 -41.69 -7.59 1.05
C CYS A 8 -41.42 -6.07 1.06
N GLY A 9 -40.70 -5.60 2.08
CA GLY A 9 -40.20 -4.24 2.17
C GLY A 9 -38.90 -4.11 1.36
N GLY A 10 -38.88 -3.19 0.39
CA GLY A 10 -37.82 -3.08 -0.61
C GLY A 10 -36.72 -2.04 -0.35
N GLY A 11 -35.86 -1.90 -1.36
CA GLY A 11 -35.25 -0.62 -1.74
C GLY A 11 -33.71 -0.52 -1.74
N VAL A 12 -33.13 -0.48 -2.96
CA VAL A 12 -31.96 0.35 -3.42
C VAL A 12 -30.58 -0.01 -2.80
N SER A 13 -29.42 -0.11 -3.46
CA SER A 13 -28.81 0.63 -4.58
C SER A 13 -27.58 -0.10 -5.17
N ARG A 14 -27.12 0.37 -6.33
CA ARG A 14 -25.81 0.08 -6.95
C ARG A 14 -24.65 0.81 -6.24
N GLU A 15 -23.44 0.32 -6.54
CA GLU A 15 -22.09 0.91 -6.38
C GLU A 15 -21.34 0.66 -5.05
N PRO A 16 -20.04 1.01 -4.93
CA PRO A 16 -18.90 0.21 -5.37
C PRO A 16 -17.88 0.03 -4.22
N GLY A 17 -16.87 -0.82 -4.41
CA GLY A 17 -15.72 -0.88 -3.50
C GLY A 17 -15.87 -1.93 -2.40
N ASN A 18 -15.57 -3.18 -2.74
CA ASN A 18 -15.34 -4.21 -1.74
C ASN A 18 -13.83 -4.33 -1.52
N TRP A 19 -13.32 -3.54 -0.58
CA TRP A 19 -12.02 -3.82 0.03
C TRP A 19 -12.23 -5.02 0.96
N GLN A 20 -11.79 -6.21 0.53
CA GLN A 20 -11.69 -7.36 1.43
C GLN A 20 -10.54 -7.09 2.41
N TRP A 21 -10.90 -6.57 3.57
CA TRP A 21 -10.05 -6.55 4.76
C TRP A 21 -9.86 -7.98 5.27
N LEU A 22 -8.69 -8.26 5.82
CA LEU A 22 -8.45 -9.45 6.62
C LEU A 22 -9.46 -9.50 7.77
N THR A 23 -10.48 -10.35 7.65
CA THR A 23 -11.23 -10.81 8.81
C THR A 23 -10.31 -11.75 9.58
N SER A 24 -9.57 -11.22 10.55
CA SER A 24 -9.13 -12.05 11.66
C SER A 24 -10.39 -12.42 12.44
N THR A 25 -10.93 -13.62 12.21
CA THR A 25 -12.04 -14.15 13.02
C THR A 25 -11.49 -14.54 14.39
N TYR A 26 -11.10 -13.55 15.18
CA TYR A 26 -10.84 -13.71 16.60
C TYR A 26 -11.84 -12.83 17.37
N PRO A 27 -12.70 -13.42 18.20
CA PRO A 27 -13.60 -12.64 19.04
C PRO A 27 -12.77 -12.00 20.15
N GLY A 28 -12.46 -10.70 20.02
CA GLY A 28 -11.89 -9.88 21.10
C GLY A 28 -10.69 -8.99 20.73
N GLY A 29 -10.13 -9.09 19.53
CA GLY A 29 -9.05 -8.21 19.07
C GLY A 29 -9.60 -6.99 18.33
N GLY A 30 -9.28 -5.77 18.79
CA GLY A 30 -9.57 -4.55 18.04
C GLY A 30 -8.95 -4.58 16.64
N MET A 31 -9.58 -3.92 15.66
CA MET A 31 -9.04 -3.81 14.31
C MET A 31 -7.69 -3.08 14.34
N ARG A 32 -6.60 -3.81 14.11
CA ARG A 32 -5.27 -3.25 13.89
C ARG A 32 -4.98 -3.27 12.39
N TRP A 33 -4.68 -2.10 11.82
CA TRP A 33 -4.44 -1.94 10.38
C TRP A 33 -3.01 -2.32 9.95
N GLU A 34 -2.12 -2.53 10.91
CA GLU A 34 -0.73 -2.95 10.71
C GLU A 34 -0.38 -4.10 11.66
N ILE A 35 0.34 -5.10 11.17
CA ILE A 35 0.75 -6.27 11.95
C ILE A 35 2.23 -6.61 11.69
N SER A 36 3.00 -6.72 12.76
CA SER A 36 4.42 -7.06 12.74
C SER A 36 4.69 -8.56 12.55
N ASP A 37 5.92 -8.92 12.19
CA ASP A 37 6.34 -10.33 12.10
C ASP A 37 6.15 -11.08 13.43
N THR A 38 6.46 -10.43 14.55
CA THR A 38 6.31 -11.02 15.89
C THR A 38 4.85 -11.31 16.21
N GLU A 39 3.95 -10.37 15.91
CA GLU A 39 2.50 -10.56 16.11
C GLU A 39 1.93 -11.66 15.21
N ILE A 40 2.42 -11.79 13.97
CA ILE A 40 2.01 -12.88 13.08
C ILE A 40 2.41 -14.23 13.67
N MET A 41 3.62 -14.34 14.23
CA MET A 41 4.05 -15.57 14.89
C MET A 41 3.19 -15.88 16.13
N GLU A 42 2.92 -14.89 16.98
CA GLU A 42 2.05 -15.05 18.16
C GLU A 42 0.61 -15.43 17.78
N LEU A 43 0.04 -14.80 16.75
CA LEU A 43 -1.27 -15.16 16.20
C LEU A 43 -1.24 -16.57 15.61
N ALA A 44 -0.18 -16.93 14.90
CA ALA A 44 -0.02 -18.28 14.37
C ALA A 44 -0.01 -19.29 15.50
N HIS A 45 0.75 -19.07 16.57
CA HIS A 45 0.80 -19.98 17.71
C HIS A 45 -0.53 -20.10 18.46
N SER A 46 -1.28 -18.99 18.58
CA SER A 46 -2.59 -18.99 19.27
C SER A 46 -3.77 -19.47 18.41
N ALA A 47 -3.64 -19.46 17.07
CA ALA A 47 -4.73 -19.83 16.17
C ALA A 47 -5.09 -21.30 16.26
N LEU A 48 -6.39 -21.58 16.40
CA LEU A 48 -6.94 -22.91 16.19
C LEU A 48 -7.20 -23.08 14.68
N GLY A 49 -6.57 -24.09 14.07
CA GLY A 49 -6.70 -24.37 12.64
C GLY A 49 -5.78 -23.53 11.73
N ARG A 50 -6.18 -23.39 10.45
CA ARG A 50 -5.40 -22.75 9.39
C ARG A 50 -5.61 -21.23 9.41
N MET A 51 -4.54 -20.49 9.66
CA MET A 51 -4.50 -19.04 9.54
C MET A 51 -3.86 -18.65 8.20
N THR A 52 -4.42 -17.62 7.56
CA THR A 52 -3.85 -16.98 6.37
C THR A 52 -3.72 -15.48 6.63
N VAL A 53 -2.56 -14.91 6.36
CA VAL A 53 -2.28 -13.48 6.50
C VAL A 53 -1.95 -12.91 5.13
N ILE A 54 -2.63 -11.83 4.76
CA ILE A 54 -2.37 -11.07 3.54
C ILE A 54 -1.89 -9.69 3.96
N ARG A 55 -0.62 -9.36 3.70
CA ARG A 55 -0.07 -8.06 4.09
C ARG A 55 0.71 -7.43 2.96
N GLN A 56 0.78 -6.10 2.98
CA GLN A 56 1.62 -5.36 2.06
C GLN A 56 3.09 -5.69 2.33
N ILE A 57 3.87 -5.82 1.27
CA ILE A 57 5.32 -5.99 1.33
C ILE A 57 6.01 -4.91 0.50
N PHE A 58 7.25 -4.64 0.87
CA PHE A 58 8.15 -3.79 0.10
C PHE A 58 9.28 -4.64 -0.48
N PRO A 59 9.74 -4.36 -1.70
CA PRO A 59 10.83 -5.11 -2.30
C PRO A 59 12.09 -4.97 -1.45
N LEU A 60 12.50 -6.08 -0.84
CA LEU A 60 13.73 -6.15 -0.06
C LEU A 60 14.93 -6.18 -1.01
N TRP A 61 15.81 -5.20 -0.88
CA TRP A 61 17.10 -5.17 -1.58
C TRP A 61 18.00 -6.24 -0.95
N ARG A 62 18.35 -7.26 -1.74
CA ARG A 62 19.08 -8.45 -1.28
C ARG A 62 20.55 -8.17 -0.97
N ASP A 63 21.15 -7.17 -1.62
CA ASP A 63 22.56 -6.83 -1.45
C ASP A 63 22.77 -5.80 -0.34
N SER A 64 23.56 -6.18 0.67
CA SER A 64 23.89 -5.35 1.84
C SER A 64 24.53 -4.00 1.45
N ASN A 65 25.43 -4.00 0.47
CA ASN A 65 26.14 -2.79 0.01
C ASN A 65 25.24 -1.80 -0.76
N VAL A 66 24.10 -2.25 -1.29
CA VAL A 66 23.14 -1.42 -2.04
C VAL A 66 21.87 -1.16 -1.21
N ARG A 67 21.74 -1.77 -0.03
CA ARG A 67 20.52 -1.71 0.78
C ARG A 67 20.16 -0.30 1.22
N CYS A 68 21.18 0.50 1.56
CA CYS A 68 21.05 1.88 2.00
C CYS A 68 21.47 2.91 0.93
N MET A 69 21.67 2.47 -0.31
CA MET A 69 21.98 3.34 -1.44
C MET A 69 20.88 3.19 -2.51
N ARG A 70 20.38 4.32 -3.02
CA ARG A 70 19.48 4.34 -4.17
C ARG A 70 20.13 5.18 -5.26
N ASN A 71 20.78 4.50 -6.19
CA ASN A 71 21.73 5.14 -7.10
C ASN A 71 22.82 5.87 -6.27
N ASN A 72 22.82 7.20 -6.28
CA ASN A 72 23.75 8.04 -5.52
C ASN A 72 23.14 8.65 -4.25
N HIS A 73 21.88 8.35 -3.93
CA HIS A 73 21.22 8.83 -2.72
C HIS A 73 21.49 7.87 -1.55
N ARG A 74 22.08 8.39 -0.48
CA ARG A 74 22.37 7.62 0.74
C ARG A 74 21.23 7.73 1.73
N ILE A 75 20.63 6.59 2.06
CA ILE A 75 19.59 6.44 3.08
C ILE A 75 20.28 6.20 4.44
N SER A 76 19.72 6.78 5.51
CA SER A 76 20.18 6.53 6.87
C SER A 76 20.05 5.04 7.22
N SER A 77 21.09 4.42 7.80
CA SER A 77 21.12 2.99 8.16
C SER A 77 19.91 2.59 8.99
N LEU A 78 19.46 3.47 9.88
CA LEU A 78 18.27 3.30 10.71
C LEU A 78 17.00 2.92 9.90
N LEU A 79 16.89 3.39 8.66
CA LEU A 79 15.71 3.21 7.79
C LEU A 79 15.91 2.14 6.71
N CYS A 80 17.05 1.46 6.65
CA CYS A 80 17.35 0.52 5.56
C CYS A 80 18.13 -0.73 6.00
N ASP A 81 18.75 -0.71 7.18
CA ASP A 81 19.41 -1.86 7.77
C ASP A 81 18.49 -2.58 8.79
N PRO A 82 18.10 -3.84 8.54
CA PRO A 82 17.25 -4.60 9.47
C PRO A 82 17.97 -5.01 10.75
N GLN A 83 19.31 -4.90 10.82
CA GLN A 83 20.06 -5.21 12.04
C GLN A 83 19.88 -4.17 13.14
N GLU A 84 19.52 -2.93 12.78
CA GLU A 84 19.29 -1.83 13.73
C GLU A 84 17.99 -2.01 14.54
N GLY A 85 17.14 -2.99 14.19
CA GLY A 85 15.87 -3.30 14.86
C GLY A 85 14.76 -2.26 14.65
N TYR A 86 15.10 -0.98 14.47
CA TYR A 86 14.15 0.11 14.24
C TYR A 86 13.25 -0.12 13.02
N LEU A 87 13.80 -0.72 11.96
CA LEU A 87 13.04 -1.09 10.77
C LEU A 87 11.83 -1.97 11.06
N GLN A 88 11.90 -2.83 12.08
CA GLN A 88 10.82 -3.75 12.44
C GLN A 88 9.67 -3.04 13.17
N SER A 89 9.93 -1.84 13.70
CA SER A 89 8.96 -0.99 14.38
C SER A 89 8.39 0.13 13.50
N LEU A 90 8.89 0.29 12.28
CA LEU A 90 8.44 1.35 11.39
C LEU A 90 7.05 1.05 10.83
N GLU A 91 6.15 2.00 11.04
CA GLU A 91 4.85 2.02 10.36
C GLU A 91 5.01 2.15 8.84
N VAL A 92 4.04 1.61 8.10
CA VAL A 92 3.99 1.71 6.62
C VAL A 92 3.95 3.18 6.17
N SER A 93 3.24 4.01 6.94
CA SER A 93 3.13 5.46 6.74
C SER A 93 4.51 6.15 6.63
N ASN A 94 5.47 5.76 7.48
CA ASN A 94 6.79 6.37 7.53
C ASN A 94 7.62 6.08 6.28
N LEU A 95 7.47 4.88 5.71
CA LEU A 95 8.15 4.50 4.47
C LEU A 95 7.66 5.35 3.29
N TYR A 96 6.35 5.56 3.19
CA TYR A 96 5.76 6.45 2.20
C TYR A 96 6.10 7.92 2.42
N LEU A 97 6.23 8.35 3.68
CA LEU A 97 6.60 9.72 4.01
C LEU A 97 8.03 10.02 3.57
N TYR A 98 8.96 9.08 3.78
CA TYR A 98 10.34 9.18 3.27
C TYR A 98 10.37 9.33 1.74
N ASP A 99 9.66 8.45 1.04
CA ASP A 99 9.61 8.45 -0.42
C ASP A 99 8.93 9.71 -0.97
N SER A 100 7.91 10.24 -0.28
CA SER A 100 7.25 11.50 -0.63
C SER A 100 8.21 12.69 -0.59
N VAL A 101 9.07 12.77 0.44
CA VAL A 101 10.09 13.82 0.54
C VAL A 101 11.14 13.67 -0.56
N LEU A 102 11.56 12.43 -0.85
CA LEU A 102 12.50 12.14 -1.95
C LEU A 102 11.91 12.55 -3.32
N ALA A 103 10.63 12.27 -3.56
CA ALA A 103 9.93 12.68 -4.77
C ALA A 103 9.85 14.21 -4.92
N LEU A 104 9.54 14.93 -3.84
CA LEU A 104 9.52 16.39 -3.82
C LEU A 104 10.91 16.99 -4.08
N ALA A 105 11.96 16.43 -3.48
CA ALA A 105 13.34 16.89 -3.71
C ALA A 105 13.74 16.76 -5.19
N ASN A 106 13.42 15.62 -5.83
CA ASN A 106 13.64 15.42 -7.26
C ASN A 106 12.79 16.36 -8.12
N ALA A 107 11.54 16.62 -7.74
CA ALA A 107 10.69 17.58 -8.43
C ALA A 107 11.28 19.00 -8.38
N PHE A 108 11.73 19.47 -7.22
CA PHE A 108 12.37 20.77 -7.07
C PHE A 108 13.66 20.86 -7.88
N HIS A 109 14.50 19.82 -7.82
CA HIS A 109 15.74 19.77 -8.59
C HIS A 109 15.47 19.94 -10.09
N ARG A 110 14.51 19.20 -10.66
CA ARG A 110 14.12 19.34 -12.09
C ARG A 110 13.67 20.75 -12.44
N LYS A 111 12.81 21.36 -11.61
CA LYS A 111 12.33 22.75 -11.84
C LYS A 111 13.45 23.79 -11.84
N LEU A 112 14.44 23.61 -10.95
CA LEU A 112 15.59 24.51 -10.86
C LEU A 112 16.51 24.36 -12.06
N VAL A 113 16.83 23.12 -12.46
CA VAL A 113 17.67 22.83 -13.63
C VAL A 113 17.02 23.35 -14.92
N ASP A 114 15.72 23.16 -15.07
CA ASP A 114 14.95 23.63 -16.23
C ASP A 114 14.73 25.14 -16.25
N ARG A 115 15.14 25.88 -15.20
CA ARG A 115 14.88 27.32 -15.04
C ARG A 115 13.39 27.69 -15.07
N LYS A 116 12.51 26.77 -14.67
CA LYS A 116 11.04 26.93 -14.60
C LYS A 116 10.54 27.17 -13.18
N TRP A 117 11.42 27.61 -12.29
CA TRP A 117 11.10 27.83 -10.89
C TRP A 117 10.11 28.99 -10.73
N HIS A 118 9.09 28.77 -9.91
CA HIS A 118 8.16 29.80 -9.45
C HIS A 118 8.34 29.93 -7.94
N SER A 119 8.63 31.12 -7.46
CA SER A 119 8.81 31.36 -6.02
C SER A 119 7.55 31.04 -5.23
N MET A 120 7.75 30.58 -4.00
CA MET A 120 6.68 30.41 -3.04
C MET A 120 6.00 31.75 -2.76
N ALA A 121 4.70 31.70 -2.49
CA ALA A 121 3.89 32.87 -2.15
C ALA A 121 3.24 32.67 -0.78
N SER A 122 3.18 33.72 0.03
CA SER A 122 2.36 33.73 1.24
C SER A 122 0.89 33.85 0.83
N LEU A 123 0.10 32.82 1.14
CA LEU A 123 -1.33 32.76 0.82
C LEU A 123 -2.17 33.04 2.06
N ASN A 124 -3.40 33.51 1.85
CA ASN A 124 -4.40 33.69 2.90
C ASN A 124 -5.54 32.70 2.66
N CYS A 125 -6.13 32.16 3.73
CA CYS A 125 -7.31 31.30 3.63
C CYS A 125 -8.61 32.08 3.92
N ILE A 126 -9.73 31.64 3.35
CA ILE A 126 -11.10 32.06 3.72
C ILE A 126 -11.38 33.57 3.51
N LYS A 127 -10.63 34.22 2.60
CA LYS A 127 -10.92 35.60 2.15
C LYS A 127 -11.55 35.58 0.77
N LYS A 128 -12.52 36.47 0.50
CA LYS A 128 -13.11 36.63 -0.85
C LYS A 128 -12.08 36.97 -1.93
N SER A 129 -10.97 37.60 -1.57
CA SER A 129 -9.87 37.98 -2.46
C SER A 129 -8.73 36.95 -2.53
N THR A 130 -8.91 35.76 -1.94
CA THR A 130 -7.89 34.70 -1.94
C THR A 130 -7.53 34.31 -3.38
N LYS A 131 -6.24 34.38 -3.71
CA LYS A 131 -5.70 33.90 -4.98
C LYS A 131 -4.85 32.64 -4.74
N PRO A 132 -4.90 31.65 -5.65
CA PRO A 132 -4.04 30.47 -5.55
C PRO A 132 -2.57 30.84 -5.79
N TRP A 133 -1.67 29.91 -5.46
CA TRP A 133 -0.27 30.06 -5.85
C TRP A 133 -0.13 29.92 -7.37
N ASN A 134 0.42 30.97 -8.02
CA ASN A 134 0.61 31.01 -9.47
C ASN A 134 1.44 29.83 -10.00
N GLY A 135 2.42 29.35 -9.22
CA GLY A 135 3.26 28.21 -9.59
C GLY A 135 2.65 26.84 -9.30
N GLY A 136 1.46 26.79 -8.66
CA GLY A 136 0.87 25.56 -8.14
C GLY A 136 0.63 24.49 -9.20
N TRP A 137 0.00 24.87 -10.32
CA TRP A 137 -0.28 23.94 -11.42
C TRP A 137 0.98 23.36 -12.04
N SER A 138 1.94 24.22 -12.40
CA SER A 138 3.20 23.77 -12.99
C SER A 138 4.00 22.89 -12.02
N MET A 139 3.98 23.19 -10.72
CA MET A 139 4.62 22.35 -9.72
C MET A 139 3.94 21.00 -9.57
N LEU A 140 2.60 20.97 -9.53
CA LEU A 140 1.82 19.74 -9.41
C LEU A 140 2.10 18.79 -10.58
N GLU A 141 2.07 19.27 -11.82
CA GLU A 141 2.40 18.45 -13.00
C GLU A 141 3.82 17.86 -12.91
N ASN A 142 4.77 18.67 -12.44
CA ASN A 142 6.15 18.22 -12.29
C ASN A 142 6.34 17.22 -11.13
N ILE A 143 5.54 17.30 -10.07
CA ILE A 143 5.51 16.27 -9.02
C ILE A 143 4.91 14.97 -9.57
N GLN A 144 3.82 15.06 -10.36
CA GLN A 144 3.17 13.90 -10.97
C GLN A 144 4.05 13.18 -11.99
N MET A 145 4.98 13.87 -12.65
CA MET A 145 6.03 13.24 -13.48
C MET A 145 7.16 12.59 -12.65
N GLY A 146 7.07 12.60 -11.32
CA GLY A 146 8.04 11.99 -10.41
C GLY A 146 8.10 10.48 -10.57
N HIS A 147 9.32 9.97 -10.78
CA HIS A 147 9.64 8.55 -10.72
C HIS A 147 10.85 8.40 -9.82
N ILE A 148 10.70 7.67 -8.72
CA ILE A 148 11.77 7.45 -7.74
C ILE A 148 11.90 5.98 -7.36
N THR A 149 13.06 5.63 -6.82
CA THR A 149 13.30 4.33 -6.18
C THR A 149 13.72 4.58 -4.73
N GLY A 150 12.84 4.25 -3.80
CA GLY A 150 12.95 4.59 -2.37
C GLY A 150 12.91 3.39 -1.44
N LEU A 151 12.30 3.57 -0.27
CA LEU A 151 12.05 2.53 0.73
C LEU A 151 10.89 1.62 0.34
N THR A 152 9.87 2.16 -0.32
CA THR A 152 8.68 1.41 -0.76
C THR A 152 8.89 0.66 -2.08
N GLY A 153 10.08 0.79 -2.67
CA GLY A 153 10.39 0.30 -4.01
C GLY A 153 10.32 1.42 -5.03
N THR A 154 9.72 1.13 -6.18
CA THR A 154 9.44 2.16 -7.19
C THR A 154 8.19 2.93 -6.80
N MET A 155 8.24 4.26 -6.90
CA MET A 155 7.08 5.13 -6.72
C MET A 155 6.96 6.06 -7.92
N ASP A 156 5.77 6.07 -8.51
CA ASP A 156 5.36 6.95 -9.61
C ASP A 156 3.87 7.30 -9.47
N PHE A 157 3.38 8.27 -10.25
CA PHE A 157 1.98 8.66 -10.23
C PHE A 157 1.29 8.31 -11.55
N LYS A 158 0.14 7.63 -11.44
CA LYS A 158 -0.78 7.44 -12.56
C LYS A 158 -1.44 8.77 -12.95
N ALA A 159 -2.15 8.79 -14.09
CA ALA A 159 -2.90 9.96 -14.55
C ALA A 159 -3.95 10.47 -13.54
N ASN A 160 -4.46 9.60 -12.66
CA ASN A 160 -5.38 9.96 -11.56
C ASN A 160 -4.64 10.44 -10.29
N GLY A 161 -3.31 10.54 -10.30
CA GLY A 161 -2.49 10.96 -9.17
C GLY A 161 -2.21 9.89 -8.10
N SER A 162 -2.60 8.62 -8.32
CA SER A 162 -2.33 7.54 -7.35
C SER A 162 -1.01 6.81 -7.63
N ASN A 163 -0.35 6.31 -6.59
CA ASN A 163 0.78 5.38 -6.74
C ASN A 163 0.34 4.07 -7.40
N SER A 164 1.07 3.61 -8.41
CA SER A 164 0.76 2.37 -9.13
C SER A 164 1.35 1.10 -8.49
N HIS A 165 2.29 1.27 -7.56
CA HIS A 165 3.09 0.19 -7.01
C HIS A 165 2.60 -0.22 -5.63
N VAL A 166 2.04 -1.42 -5.54
CA VAL A 166 1.77 -2.10 -4.28
C VAL A 166 1.95 -3.60 -4.48
N GLN A 167 2.51 -4.28 -3.49
CA GLN A 167 2.71 -5.73 -3.51
C GLN A 167 2.21 -6.29 -2.20
N PHE A 168 1.63 -7.48 -2.25
CA PHE A 168 1.18 -8.22 -1.08
C PHE A 168 1.87 -9.58 -1.03
N GLU A 169 2.14 -10.07 0.17
CA GLU A 169 2.42 -11.48 0.39
C GLU A 169 1.27 -12.18 1.08
N ILE A 170 1.11 -13.46 0.75
CA ILE A 170 0.16 -14.35 1.41
C ILE A 170 0.98 -15.33 2.24
N LEU A 171 0.83 -15.24 3.55
CA LEU A 171 1.40 -16.18 4.51
C LEU A 171 0.33 -17.18 4.92
N GLY A 172 0.71 -18.44 5.08
CA GLY A 172 -0.18 -19.50 5.54
C GLY A 172 0.48 -20.31 6.63
N THR A 173 -0.30 -20.71 7.64
CA THR A 173 0.19 -21.65 8.64
C THR A 173 0.21 -23.06 8.07
N SER A 174 1.30 -23.77 8.26
CA SER A 174 1.40 -25.23 8.07
C SER A 174 1.54 -25.92 9.41
N PHE A 175 0.87 -27.06 9.57
CA PHE A 175 1.02 -27.91 10.74
C PHE A 175 1.82 -29.15 10.36
N SER A 176 2.82 -29.48 11.18
CA SER A 176 3.60 -30.70 11.09
C SER A 176 3.65 -31.37 12.45
N GLU A 177 3.45 -32.70 12.49
CA GLU A 177 3.55 -33.47 13.73
C GLU A 177 4.97 -33.44 14.33
N THR A 178 6.01 -33.24 13.51
CA THR A 178 7.42 -33.22 13.92
C THR A 178 7.94 -31.82 14.23
N PHE A 179 7.50 -30.81 13.46
CA PHE A 179 8.02 -29.43 13.57
C PHE A 179 7.06 -28.45 14.22
N GLY A 180 5.85 -28.91 14.59
CA GLY A 180 4.81 -28.06 15.16
C GLY A 180 4.17 -27.14 14.11
N LYS A 181 3.67 -25.99 14.56
CA LYS A 181 2.99 -25.00 13.73
C LYS A 181 4.00 -23.96 13.24
N ASP A 182 4.03 -23.74 11.93
CA ASP A 182 4.95 -22.82 11.26
C ASP A 182 4.19 -21.89 10.29
N VAL A 183 4.77 -20.74 9.95
CA VAL A 183 4.22 -19.75 9.02
C VAL A 183 5.13 -19.64 7.80
N LYS A 184 4.59 -19.88 6.61
CA LYS A 184 5.36 -19.81 5.36
C LYS A 184 4.68 -18.90 4.35
N ARG A 185 5.48 -18.23 3.52
CA ARG A 185 4.99 -17.52 2.34
C ARG A 185 4.46 -18.54 1.33
N VAL A 186 3.18 -18.41 1.00
CA VAL A 186 2.46 -19.27 0.06
C VAL A 186 2.44 -18.65 -1.33
N SER A 187 2.26 -17.33 -1.41
CA SER A 187 2.19 -16.62 -2.69
C SER A 187 2.54 -15.14 -2.53
N MET A 188 2.74 -14.46 -3.66
CA MET A 188 2.92 -13.02 -3.77
C MET A 188 1.93 -12.48 -4.79
N MET A 189 1.27 -11.38 -4.46
CA MET A 189 0.27 -10.72 -5.30
C MET A 189 0.76 -9.33 -5.66
N ILE A 190 0.90 -9.10 -6.97
CA ILE A 190 1.07 -7.76 -7.54
C ILE A 190 -0.22 -7.48 -8.30
N PRO A 191 -0.93 -6.35 -8.06
CA PRO A 191 -2.22 -6.08 -8.70
C PRO A 191 -2.17 -6.18 -10.23
N LEU A 192 -1.05 -5.79 -10.85
CA LEU A 192 -0.81 -5.89 -12.29
C LEU A 192 -0.73 -7.35 -12.82
N LEU A 193 -0.53 -8.34 -11.95
CA LEU A 193 -0.48 -9.76 -12.31
C LEU A 193 -1.74 -10.54 -11.91
N MET A 194 -2.76 -9.89 -11.36
CA MET A 194 -4.04 -10.52 -11.02
C MET A 194 -4.90 -10.67 -12.28
N CYS A 195 -4.49 -11.53 -13.22
CA CYS A 195 -5.43 -12.18 -14.11
C CYS A 195 -5.99 -13.39 -13.34
N ILE A 196 -7.12 -13.20 -12.64
CA ILE A 196 -7.91 -14.34 -12.16
C ILE A 196 -8.40 -15.04 -13.45
N PRO A 197 -7.99 -16.28 -13.76
CA PRO A 197 -8.59 -16.99 -14.88
C PRO A 197 -10.10 -17.09 -14.58
N PRO A 198 -10.98 -16.73 -15.54
CA PRO A 198 -12.40 -16.90 -15.32
C PRO A 198 -12.65 -18.37 -14.97
N LEU A 199 -13.28 -18.60 -13.81
CA LEU A 199 -13.85 -19.91 -13.54
C LEU A 199 -14.77 -20.27 -14.71
N PRO A 200 -14.80 -21.53 -15.15
CA PRO A 200 -15.66 -21.94 -16.26
C PRO A 200 -17.11 -21.84 -15.80
N GLN A 201 -17.70 -20.66 -16.02
CA GLN A 201 -19.14 -20.46 -16.00
C GLN A 201 -19.54 -19.88 -17.35
N ASP A 202 -20.61 -20.47 -17.87
CA ASP A 202 -21.06 -20.36 -19.24
C ASP A 202 -21.02 -18.92 -19.80
N GLY A 203 -20.26 -18.74 -20.88
CA GLY A 203 -20.65 -17.81 -21.93
C GLY A 203 -20.33 -16.31 -21.80
N CYS A 204 -19.44 -15.86 -20.92
CA CYS A 204 -19.01 -14.45 -20.94
C CYS A 204 -17.49 -14.28 -21.05
N LYS A 205 -17.00 -14.05 -22.29
CA LYS A 205 -15.67 -13.50 -22.56
C LYS A 205 -15.63 -12.05 -22.06
N SER A 206 -14.92 -11.80 -20.96
CA SER A 206 -14.50 -10.45 -20.59
C SER A 206 -12.97 -10.42 -20.54
N ASP A 207 -12.37 -9.99 -21.65
CA ASP A 207 -10.93 -9.76 -21.77
C ASP A 207 -10.53 -8.46 -21.05
N ARG A 208 -10.60 -8.46 -19.71
CA ARG A 208 -10.08 -7.36 -18.90
C ARG A 208 -9.24 -7.91 -17.74
N CYS A 209 -7.94 -8.05 -17.99
CA CYS A 209 -6.95 -7.90 -16.93
C CYS A 209 -6.88 -6.41 -16.55
N PHE A 210 -6.81 -6.10 -15.26
CA PHE A 210 -6.66 -4.75 -14.71
C PHE A 210 -5.21 -4.26 -14.75
#